data_AF-A0A9E0HQ08-F1
#
_entry.id   AF-A0A9E0HQ08-F1
#
_cell.length_a   1.000
_cell.length_b   1.000
_cell.length_c   1.000
_cell.angle_alpha   90.00
_cell.angle_beta   90.00
_cell.angle_gamma   90.00
#
_symmetry.space_group_name_H-M   'P 1'
#
loop_
_entity.id
_entity.type
_entity.pdbx_description
1 polymer ?
#
loop_
_entity_poly.entity_id
_entity_poly.type
_entity_poly.pdbx_seq_one_letter_code
_entity_poly.pdbx_strand_id
1 'polypeptide(L)'
;MPLDRTSPTDESITLHELKEEILRDYQLVCLSREASLLGRKEVLTGKAKFGIFGDGKELAQVCMAKQFRPGDWRSGYYRDMTFMFAIGELTVQQWFAQLYAHADVDAEPASAGRQMNGHFATRSLDADGEWKDLASQCNSSAD
;
A
#
# COMPACT_ATOMS: atom_id res chain seq x y z
N MET A 1 3.24 -12.70 1.77
CA MET A 1 3.32 -12.69 3.25
C MET A 1 3.93 -11.35 3.66
N PRO A 2 3.39 -10.66 4.66
CA PRO A 2 4.06 -9.51 5.24
C PRO A 2 5.42 -9.96 5.78
N LEU A 3 6.46 -9.14 5.55
CA LEU A 3 7.77 -9.34 6.17
C LEU A 3 7.58 -9.27 7.69
N ASP A 4 8.25 -10.12 8.46
CA ASP A 4 8.39 -9.92 9.90
C ASP A 4 9.23 -8.65 10.09
N ARG A 5 8.62 -7.59 10.62
CA ARG A 5 9.22 -6.25 10.77
C ARG A 5 9.62 -5.94 12.22
N THR A 6 9.74 -6.97 13.05
CA THR A 6 10.23 -6.83 14.42
C THR A 6 11.75 -6.60 14.44
N SER A 7 12.26 -6.01 15.53
CA SER A 7 13.60 -5.43 15.79
C SER A 7 14.80 -6.00 14.98
N PRO A 8 15.79 -5.17 14.62
CA PRO A 8 16.94 -5.61 13.84
C PRO A 8 17.69 -6.72 14.59
N THR A 9 17.59 -7.95 14.09
CA THR A 9 18.51 -8.99 14.47
C THR A 9 19.82 -8.73 13.74
N ASP A 10 20.92 -8.71 14.48
CA ASP A 10 22.30 -8.58 13.97
C ASP A 10 22.75 -9.87 13.25
N GLU A 11 21.80 -10.58 12.63
CA GLU A 11 22.01 -11.83 11.93
C GLU A 11 22.44 -11.54 10.50
N SER A 12 23.58 -12.11 10.10
CA SER A 12 24.07 -11.99 8.73
C SER A 12 23.12 -12.70 7.77
N ILE A 13 22.46 -11.93 6.89
CA ILE A 13 21.63 -12.48 5.81
C ILE A 13 22.45 -13.40 4.91
N THR A 14 21.95 -14.62 4.65
CA THR A 14 22.59 -15.53 3.71
C THR A 14 22.39 -15.06 2.27
N LEU A 15 23.26 -15.50 1.35
CA LEU A 15 23.09 -15.21 -0.08
C LEU A 15 21.74 -15.72 -0.62
N HIS A 16 21.24 -16.84 -0.09
CA HIS A 16 19.95 -17.38 -0.49
C HIS A 16 18.80 -16.48 -0.04
N GLU A 17 18.77 -16.07 1.24
CA GLU A 17 17.75 -15.17 1.77
C GLU A 17 17.75 -13.81 1.05
N LEU A 18 18.94 -13.25 0.79
CA LEU A 18 19.08 -12.02 0.02
C LEU A 18 18.49 -12.15 -1.38
N LYS A 19 18.74 -13.27 -2.07
CA LYS A 19 18.18 -13.53 -3.40
C LYS A 19 16.65 -13.62 -3.34
N GLU A 20 16.10 -14.32 -2.37
CA GLU A 20 14.65 -14.43 -2.18
C GLU A 20 14.02 -13.07 -1.88
N GLU A 21 14.68 -12.24 -1.07
CA GLU A 21 14.24 -10.87 -0.79
C GLU A 21 14.21 -10.00 -2.03
N ILE A 22 15.29 -10.01 -2.84
CA ILE A 22 15.36 -9.27 -4.11
C ILE A 22 14.25 -9.71 -5.07
N LEU A 23 13.99 -11.01 -5.16
CA LEU A 23 12.92 -11.54 -6.03
C LEU A 23 11.54 -11.10 -5.57
N ARG A 24 11.27 -11.08 -4.26
CA ARG A 24 10.01 -10.57 -3.69
C ARG A 24 9.83 -9.08 -3.97
N ASP A 25 10.87 -8.28 -3.75
CA ASP A 25 10.83 -6.84 -3.99
C ASP A 25 10.63 -6.54 -5.48
N TYR A 26 11.32 -7.28 -6.36
CA TYR A 26 11.15 -7.17 -7.81
C TYR A 26 9.72 -7.54 -8.24
N GLN A 27 9.16 -8.64 -7.70
CA GLN A 27 7.79 -9.05 -7.97
C GLN A 27 6.80 -7.97 -7.55
N LEU A 28 6.99 -7.34 -6.38
CA LEU A 28 6.14 -6.27 -5.88
C LEU A 28 6.21 -5.01 -6.77
N VAL A 29 7.41 -4.64 -7.22
CA VAL A 29 7.62 -3.53 -8.17
C VAL A 29 6.88 -3.81 -9.49
N CYS A 30 7.03 -5.00 -10.06
CA CYS A 30 6.34 -5.39 -11.29
C CYS A 30 4.82 -5.41 -11.08
N LEU A 31 4.33 -5.96 -9.98
CA LEU A 31 2.91 -6.00 -9.64
C LEU A 31 2.30 -4.59 -9.59
N SER A 32 2.99 -3.65 -8.92
CA SER A 32 2.55 -2.25 -8.83
C SER A 32 2.53 -1.57 -10.20
N ARG A 33 3.53 -1.84 -11.05
CA ARG A 33 3.58 -1.34 -12.43
C ARG A 33 2.41 -1.88 -13.26
N GLU A 34 2.14 -3.18 -13.22
CA GLU A 34 1.04 -3.77 -13.97
C GLU A 34 -0.32 -3.28 -13.48
N ALA A 35 -0.50 -3.12 -12.17
CA ALA A 35 -1.71 -2.51 -11.61
C ALA A 35 -1.90 -1.07 -12.12
N SER A 36 -0.83 -0.27 -12.18
CA SER A 36 -0.85 1.09 -12.72
C SER A 36 -1.27 1.13 -14.20
N LEU A 37 -0.72 0.22 -15.01
CA LEU A 37 -1.06 0.12 -16.44
C LEU A 37 -2.53 -0.29 -16.65
N LEU A 38 -3.02 -1.25 -15.88
CA LEU A 38 -4.42 -1.68 -15.92
C LEU A 38 -5.36 -0.57 -15.44
N GLY A 39 -5.06 0.08 -14.32
CA GLY A 39 -5.86 1.21 -13.83
C GLY A 39 -5.94 2.33 -14.85
N ARG A 40 -4.83 2.66 -15.54
CA ARG A 40 -4.82 3.64 -16.63
C ARG A 40 -5.78 3.26 -17.74
N LYS A 41 -5.82 1.98 -18.13
CA LYS A 41 -6.76 1.47 -19.13
C LYS A 41 -8.22 1.62 -18.68
N GLU A 42 -8.53 1.30 -17.42
CA GLU A 42 -9.90 1.42 -16.89
C GLU A 42 -10.38 2.88 -16.83
N VAL A 43 -9.48 3.83 -16.52
CA VAL A 43 -9.78 5.27 -16.59
C VAL A 43 -9.97 5.74 -18.03
N LEU A 44 -9.06 5.39 -18.94
CA LEU A 44 -9.14 5.80 -20.35
C LEU A 44 -10.36 5.22 -21.09
N THR A 45 -10.88 4.09 -20.62
CA THR A 45 -12.11 3.48 -21.16
C THR A 45 -13.38 3.95 -20.44
N GLY A 46 -13.27 4.90 -19.50
CA GLY A 46 -14.39 5.54 -18.82
C GLY A 46 -15.07 4.71 -17.74
N LYS A 47 -14.54 3.54 -17.41
CA LYS A 47 -15.07 2.67 -16.35
C LYS A 47 -14.75 3.21 -14.96
N ALA A 48 -13.57 3.80 -14.80
CA ALA A 48 -13.17 4.57 -13.62
C ALA A 48 -13.17 6.07 -13.93
N LYS A 49 -13.43 6.92 -12.92
CA LYS A 49 -13.65 8.37 -13.13
C LYS A 49 -12.38 9.20 -13.15
N PHE A 50 -11.37 8.81 -12.36
CA PHE A 50 -10.10 9.49 -12.24
C PHE A 50 -9.04 8.49 -11.79
N GLY A 51 -7.78 8.68 -12.20
CA GLY A 51 -6.68 7.86 -11.70
C GLY A 51 -5.33 8.53 -11.93
N ILE A 52 -4.56 8.63 -10.85
CA ILE A 52 -3.13 8.94 -10.89
C ILE A 52 -2.40 7.73 -10.31
N PHE A 53 -1.37 7.29 -11.02
CA PHE A 53 -0.66 6.05 -10.71
C PHE A 53 0.79 6.28 -10.28
N GLY A 54 1.36 5.27 -9.65
CA GLY A 54 2.69 5.30 -9.03
C GLY A 54 3.87 5.14 -9.98
N ASP A 55 3.67 5.26 -11.30
CA ASP A 55 4.69 4.96 -12.32
C ASP A 55 6.03 5.67 -12.01
N GLY A 56 7.11 4.90 -11.94
CA GLY A 56 8.49 5.37 -11.79
C GLY A 56 8.94 5.61 -10.34
N LYS A 57 8.09 5.34 -9.34
CA LYS A 57 8.42 5.49 -7.91
C LYS A 57 8.44 4.17 -7.13
N GLU A 58 8.22 3.04 -7.82
CA GLU A 58 7.95 1.75 -7.20
C GLU A 58 9.11 1.30 -6.29
N LEU A 59 10.36 1.31 -6.81
CA LEU A 59 11.52 0.86 -6.05
C LEU A 59 11.79 1.74 -4.81
N ALA A 60 11.67 3.07 -4.94
CA ALA A 60 11.88 3.98 -3.83
C ALA A 60 10.87 3.74 -2.69
N GLN A 61 9.62 3.46 -3.05
CA GLN A 61 8.56 3.14 -2.10
C GLN A 61 8.76 1.77 -1.44
N VAL A 62 9.27 0.77 -2.16
CA VAL A 62 9.66 -0.53 -1.57
C VAL A 62 10.81 -0.32 -0.58
N CYS A 63 11.86 0.44 -0.93
CA CYS A 63 12.95 0.75 -0.01
C CYS A 63 12.47 1.46 1.27
N MET A 64 11.57 2.44 1.13
CA MET A 64 10.97 3.13 2.27
C MET A 64 10.18 2.17 3.16
N ALA A 65 9.37 1.30 2.56
CA ALA A 65 8.54 0.34 3.29
C ALA A 65 9.36 -0.67 4.11
N LYS A 66 10.58 -1.01 3.68
CA LYS A 66 11.48 -1.90 4.44
C LYS A 66 11.99 -1.28 5.74
N GLN A 67 12.03 0.05 5.82
CA GLN A 67 12.48 0.78 7.02
C GLN A 67 11.30 1.22 7.90
N PHE A 68 10.08 1.12 7.39
CA PHE A 68 8.85 1.52 8.06
C PHE A 68 8.40 0.44 9.03
N ARG A 69 8.25 0.79 10.30
CA ARG A 69 7.97 -0.11 11.41
C ARG A 69 6.56 0.10 11.98
N PRO A 70 5.99 -0.91 12.66
CA PRO A 70 4.80 -0.69 13.48
C PRO A 70 4.98 0.52 14.42
N GLY A 71 3.98 1.38 14.48
CA GLY A 71 4.00 2.65 15.21
C GLY A 71 4.50 3.85 14.41
N ASP A 72 5.21 3.63 13.29
CA ASP A 72 5.60 4.73 12.42
C ASP A 72 4.37 5.34 11.75
N TRP A 73 4.47 6.65 11.48
CA TRP A 73 3.50 7.43 10.73
C TRP A 73 4.14 7.98 9.48
N ARG A 74 3.36 7.96 8.40
CA ARG A 74 3.66 8.76 7.20
C ARG A 74 2.55 9.77 6.94
N SER A 75 2.96 10.90 6.36
CA SER A 75 2.11 11.74 5.54
C SER A 75 2.40 11.37 4.09
N GLY A 76 1.41 10.84 3.37
CA GLY A 76 1.59 10.34 2.01
C GLY A 76 1.31 11.38 0.94
N TYR A 77 1.30 10.90 -0.29
CA TYR A 77 0.88 11.62 -1.47
C TYR A 77 0.26 10.66 -2.49
N TYR A 78 -0.45 11.20 -3.49
CA TYR A 78 -1.33 10.44 -4.38
C TYR A 78 -0.67 9.37 -5.28
N ARG A 79 0.65 9.17 -5.21
CA ARG A 79 1.40 8.17 -5.99
C ARG A 79 1.92 7.01 -5.16
N ASP A 80 1.48 6.86 -3.92
CA ASP A 80 2.09 5.94 -2.96
C ASP A 80 1.47 4.54 -2.90
N MET A 81 0.81 4.10 -3.98
CA MET A 81 0.19 2.77 -4.03
C MET A 81 1.20 1.63 -3.79
N THR A 82 2.44 1.73 -4.29
CA THR A 82 3.45 0.67 -4.08
C THR A 82 3.83 0.57 -2.61
N PHE A 83 3.94 1.71 -1.93
CA PHE A 83 4.21 1.74 -0.50
C PHE A 83 3.08 1.05 0.27
N MET A 84 1.82 1.38 -0.03
CA MET A 84 0.66 0.76 0.62
C MET A 84 0.61 -0.76 0.40
N PHE A 85 0.96 -1.22 -0.80
CA PHE A 85 1.13 -2.66 -1.08
C PHE A 85 2.28 -3.29 -0.30
N ALA A 86 3.42 -2.59 -0.23
CA ALA A 86 4.63 -3.06 0.43
C ALA A 86 4.44 -3.20 1.95
N ILE A 87 3.73 -2.26 2.59
CA ILE A 87 3.43 -2.33 4.02
C ILE A 87 2.28 -3.29 4.34
N GLY A 88 1.50 -3.70 3.33
CA GLY A 88 0.40 -4.64 3.47
C GLY A 88 -0.94 -4.00 3.86
N GLU A 89 -1.01 -2.68 3.88
CA GLU A 89 -2.23 -1.91 4.20
C GLU A 89 -3.22 -1.84 3.04
N LEU A 90 -2.78 -2.19 1.83
CA LEU A 90 -3.66 -2.27 0.67
C LEU A 90 -3.29 -3.47 -0.19
N THR A 91 -4.30 -4.16 -0.70
CA THR A 91 -4.13 -5.16 -1.76
C THR A 91 -4.43 -4.53 -3.13
N VAL A 92 -3.97 -5.17 -4.21
CA VAL A 92 -4.33 -4.73 -5.58
C VAL A 92 -5.84 -4.70 -5.78
N GLN A 93 -6.58 -5.67 -5.23
CA GLN A 93 -8.04 -5.70 -5.32
C GLN A 93 -8.69 -4.52 -4.60
N GLN A 94 -8.26 -4.22 -3.36
CA GLN A 94 -8.78 -3.06 -2.62
C GLN A 94 -8.41 -1.73 -3.27
N TRP A 95 -7.22 -1.67 -3.89
CA TRP A 95 -6.85 -0.50 -4.70
C TRP A 95 -7.74 -0.31 -5.93
N PHE A 96 -8.12 -1.39 -6.62
CA PHE A 96 -9.13 -1.30 -7.68
C PHE A 96 -10.52 -0.95 -7.14
N ALA A 97 -10.91 -1.45 -5.97
CA ALA A 97 -12.15 -1.03 -5.32
C ALA A 97 -12.15 0.48 -5.03
N GLN A 98 -11.00 1.04 -4.62
CA GLN A 98 -10.80 2.48 -4.50
C GLN A 98 -10.95 3.20 -5.85
N LEU A 99 -10.36 2.65 -6.91
CA LEU A 99 -10.47 3.21 -8.27
C LEU A 99 -11.94 3.31 -8.76
N TYR A 100 -12.80 2.40 -8.30
CA TYR A 100 -14.24 2.40 -8.61
C TYR A 100 -15.14 3.04 -7.56
N ALA A 101 -14.57 3.65 -6.52
CA ALA A 101 -15.32 4.23 -5.40
C ALA A 101 -16.29 3.23 -4.74
N HIS A 102 -15.82 2.01 -4.46
CA HIS A 102 -16.62 0.99 -3.79
C HIS A 102 -17.00 1.45 -2.37
N ALA A 103 -18.29 1.45 -2.05
CA ALA A 103 -18.83 2.04 -0.82
C ALA A 103 -18.70 1.13 0.43
N ASP A 104 -18.00 0.00 0.29
CA ASP A 104 -17.85 -0.99 1.35
C ASP A 104 -16.47 -0.82 1.98
N VAL A 105 -16.42 -0.83 3.31
CA VAL A 105 -15.21 -0.54 4.08
C VAL A 105 -14.17 -1.65 4.00
N ASP A 106 -14.57 -2.90 3.83
CA ASP A 106 -13.64 -4.02 3.74
C ASP A 106 -13.04 -4.08 2.32
N ALA A 107 -13.85 -3.75 1.32
CA ALA A 107 -13.42 -3.60 -0.06
C ALA A 107 -12.55 -2.35 -0.28
N GLU A 108 -12.87 -1.22 0.33
CA GLU A 108 -12.15 0.06 0.19
C GLU A 108 -11.86 0.67 1.57
N PRO A 109 -10.80 0.21 2.25
CA PRO A 109 -10.54 0.56 3.65
C PRO A 109 -10.12 2.01 3.89
N ALA A 110 -9.65 2.73 2.88
CA ALA A 110 -9.17 4.10 3.09
C ALA A 110 -10.32 5.08 3.33
N SER A 111 -11.43 4.96 2.58
CA SER A 111 -12.52 5.94 2.64
C SER A 111 -13.94 5.39 2.46
N ALA A 112 -14.12 4.09 2.17
CA ALA A 112 -15.37 3.51 1.68
C ALA A 112 -15.96 4.31 0.49
N GLY A 113 -15.12 4.62 -0.50
CA GLY A 113 -15.53 5.27 -1.76
C GLY A 113 -15.84 6.77 -1.64
N ARG A 114 -15.50 7.40 -0.51
CA ARG A 114 -15.76 8.83 -0.25
C ARG A 114 -14.67 9.75 -0.76
N GLN A 115 -13.49 9.20 -1.08
CA GLN A 115 -12.34 9.92 -1.62
C GLN A 115 -12.06 9.50 -3.06
N MET A 116 -11.34 10.36 -3.79
CA MET A 116 -10.82 10.01 -5.11
C MET A 116 -9.70 8.96 -4.99
N ASN A 117 -9.51 8.17 -6.06
CA ASN A 117 -8.35 7.28 -6.18
C ASN A 117 -7.04 8.04 -5.89
N GLY A 118 -6.12 7.37 -5.18
CA GLY A 118 -4.86 7.97 -4.77
C GLY A 118 -4.89 8.64 -3.40
N HIS A 119 -6.04 8.76 -2.72
CA HIS A 119 -6.07 9.23 -1.33
C HIS A 119 -5.98 8.01 -0.41
N PHE A 120 -4.78 7.75 0.11
CA PHE A 120 -4.53 6.58 0.95
C PHE A 120 -4.68 6.93 2.43
N ALA A 121 -5.15 5.98 3.22
CA ALA A 121 -5.29 6.11 4.66
C ALA A 121 -5.31 4.72 5.31
N THR A 122 -4.87 4.64 6.56
CA THR A 122 -5.09 3.46 7.40
C THR A 122 -6.20 3.74 8.41
N ARG A 123 -6.95 2.71 8.81
CA ARG A 123 -8.06 2.91 9.74
C ARG A 123 -7.56 2.91 11.17
N SER A 124 -7.46 4.09 11.78
CA SER A 124 -7.05 4.25 13.19
C SER A 124 -8.13 3.84 14.20
N LEU A 125 -9.40 3.85 13.78
CA LEU A 125 -10.53 3.41 14.60
C LEU A 125 -11.01 2.03 14.15
N ASP A 126 -11.51 1.23 15.08
CA ASP A 126 -12.17 -0.03 14.80
C ASP A 126 -13.66 0.17 14.41
N ALA A 127 -14.41 -0.93 14.36
CA ALA A 127 -15.83 -0.91 13.98
C ALA A 127 -16.74 -0.28 15.05
N ASP A 128 -16.32 -0.29 16.32
CA ASP A 128 -17.05 0.28 17.45
C ASP A 128 -16.69 1.77 17.65
N GLY A 129 -15.68 2.26 16.93
CA GLY A 129 -15.20 3.63 16.99
C GLY A 129 -14.10 3.84 18.03
N GLU A 130 -13.59 2.76 18.62
CA GLU A 130 -12.49 2.80 19.58
C GLU A 130 -11.15 2.85 18.85
N TRP A 131 -10.15 3.41 19.52
CA TRP A 131 -8.80 3.49 18.98
C TRP A 131 -8.19 2.09 18.90
N LYS A 132 -7.69 1.74 17.71
CA LYS A 132 -6.78 0.60 17.57
C LYS A 132 -5.46 0.90 18.25
N ASP A 133 -4.70 -0.15 18.56
CA ASP A 133 -3.29 0.03 18.91
C ASP A 133 -2.53 0.55 17.67
N LEU A 134 -2.28 1.87 17.67
CA LEU A 134 -1.56 2.52 16.57
C LEU A 134 -0.06 2.22 16.63
N ALA A 135 0.46 1.83 17.79
CA ALA A 135 1.86 1.42 17.95
C ALA A 135 2.14 0.03 17.35
N SER A 136 1.09 -0.78 17.16
CA SER A 136 1.20 -2.12 16.57
C SER A 136 0.94 -2.19 15.07
N GLN A 137 0.68 -1.06 14.38
CA GLN A 137 0.37 -1.03 12.95
C GLN A 137 1.22 -0.01 12.20
N CYS A 138 1.32 -0.15 10.88
CA CYS A 138 1.97 0.85 10.02
C CYS A 138 0.94 1.94 9.69
N ASN A 139 1.15 3.19 10.11
CA ASN A 139 0.11 4.22 10.00
C ASN A 139 0.32 5.13 8.78
N SER A 140 -0.77 5.42 8.05
CA SER A 140 -0.84 6.47 7.04
C SER A 140 -1.92 7.47 7.45
N SER A 141 -1.57 8.75 7.55
CA SER A 141 -2.58 9.81 7.57
C SER A 141 -3.40 9.77 6.28
N ALA A 142 -4.61 10.33 6.32
CA ALA A 142 -5.37 10.55 5.09
C ALA A 142 -4.66 11.59 4.22
N ASP A 143 -4.37 11.22 2.98
CA ASP A 143 -3.84 12.09 1.93
C ASP A 143 -4.92 13.05 1.38
#